data_AF-A0A7Z9KYR0-F1
#
_entry.id   AF-A0A7Z9KYR0-F1
#
_cell.length_a   1.000
_cell.length_b   1.000
_cell.length_c   1.000
_cell.angle_alpha   90.00
_cell.angle_beta   90.00
_cell.angle_gamma   90.00
#
_symmetry.space_group_name_H-M   'P 1'
#
loop_
_entity.id
_entity.type
_entity.pdbx_description
1 polymer ?
#
loop_
_entity_poly.entity_id
_entity_poly.type
_entity_poly.pdbx_seq_one_letter_code
_entity_poly.pdbx_strand_id
1 'polypeptide(L)'
;MSEEGVRYNPCDTGRCTHQRRHWMGTVQLDHMGLDEEATVDEALASLLEIWEKVAEDPRVKYATGQLERGKGGRLHGQCYVEFNTSLRNTQVRKVLPSLATHMRTTRTNCRTYCRKASDDKSERVARLVDIGEWEPERSSGIDQLGPKQRCLHML
;
A
#
# COMPACT_ATOMS: atom_id res chain seq x y z
N MET A 1 -4.20 -12.66 -30.84
CA MET A 1 -3.22 -12.19 -29.84
C MET A 1 -3.65 -10.79 -29.43
N SER A 2 -4.35 -10.65 -28.31
CA SER A 2 -4.82 -9.35 -27.83
C SER A 2 -3.69 -8.66 -27.09
N GLU A 3 -3.19 -7.56 -27.65
CA GLU A 3 -2.33 -6.61 -26.96
C GLU A 3 -3.12 -6.02 -25.78
N GLU A 4 -2.87 -6.52 -24.57
CA GLU A 4 -3.31 -5.86 -23.35
C GLU A 4 -2.54 -4.55 -23.23
N GLY A 5 -3.15 -3.47 -23.72
CA GLY A 5 -2.65 -2.12 -23.53
C GLY A 5 -2.41 -1.87 -22.04
N VAL A 6 -1.14 -1.62 -21.69
CA VAL A 6 -0.73 -1.17 -20.36
C VAL A 6 -1.53 0.09 -20.05
N ARG A 7 -2.58 -0.04 -19.22
CA ARG A 7 -3.44 1.10 -18.87
C ARG A 7 -2.60 2.07 -18.05
N TYR A 8 -2.24 3.20 -18.66
CA TYR A 8 -1.60 4.34 -18.00
C TYR A 8 -2.31 4.65 -16.68
N ASN A 9 -1.57 4.57 -15.57
CA ASN A 9 -2.06 4.98 -14.27
C ASN A 9 -1.61 6.42 -14.01
N PRO A 10 -2.51 7.42 -14.07
CA PRO A 10 -2.14 8.82 -13.79
C PRO A 10 -1.63 9.03 -12.35
N CYS A 11 -1.72 8.02 -11.48
CA CYS A 11 -1.16 8.07 -10.15
C CYS A 11 0.34 7.79 -10.08
N ASP A 12 0.93 7.18 -11.12
CA ASP A 12 2.38 6.92 -11.20
C ASP A 12 3.18 8.20 -11.50
N THR A 13 2.53 9.24 -12.02
CA THR A 13 3.16 10.55 -12.34
C THR A 13 2.99 11.60 -11.24
N GLY A 14 2.51 11.22 -10.05
CA GLY A 14 2.31 12.14 -8.92
C GLY A 14 1.14 13.12 -9.09
N ARG A 15 0.40 13.08 -10.21
CA ARG A 15 -0.80 13.91 -10.45
C ARG A 15 -2.10 13.14 -10.20
N CYS A 16 -2.11 12.25 -9.22
CA CYS A 16 -3.32 11.54 -8.80
C CYS A 16 -4.27 12.52 -8.09
N THR A 17 -5.29 13.01 -8.77
CA THR A 17 -6.35 13.84 -8.16
C THR A 17 -7.38 13.00 -7.38
N HIS A 18 -7.33 11.68 -7.52
CA HIS A 18 -8.25 10.76 -6.86
C HIS A 18 -7.97 10.66 -5.36
N GLN A 19 -9.05 10.74 -4.59
CA GLN A 19 -9.06 10.46 -3.16
C GLN A 19 -9.52 9.03 -2.92
N ARG A 20 -8.78 8.30 -2.09
CA ARG A 20 -9.02 6.88 -1.81
C ARG A 20 -8.68 6.56 -0.36
N ARG A 21 -9.34 5.54 0.17
CA ARG A 21 -9.12 5.07 1.55
C ARG A 21 -7.96 4.10 1.68
N HIS A 22 -7.59 3.39 0.62
CA HIS A 22 -6.48 2.43 0.68
C HIS A 22 -5.47 2.68 -0.42
N TRP A 23 -4.21 2.41 -0.08
CA TRP A 23 -3.04 2.67 -0.91
C TRP A 23 -2.05 1.53 -0.75
N MET A 24 -1.38 1.18 -1.83
CA MET A 24 -0.20 0.33 -1.80
C MET A 24 0.98 1.18 -2.24
N GLY A 25 2.16 0.96 -1.70
CA GLY A 25 3.33 1.71 -2.10
C GLY A 25 4.61 0.95 -1.88
N THR A 26 5.62 1.35 -2.64
CA THR A 26 7.00 0.90 -2.46
C THR A 26 7.80 2.03 -1.82
N VAL A 27 8.39 1.76 -0.65
CA VAL A 27 9.35 2.62 0.03
C VAL A 27 10.74 2.19 -0.45
N GLN A 28 11.36 3.02 -1.28
CA GLN A 28 12.72 2.80 -1.78
C GLN A 28 13.75 3.26 -0.73
N LEU A 29 15.01 2.85 -0.88
CA LEU A 29 16.09 3.19 0.05
C LEU A 29 16.31 4.72 0.16
N ASP A 30 16.20 5.45 -0.95
CA ASP A 30 16.32 6.91 -0.95
C ASP A 30 15.23 7.60 -0.12
N HIS A 31 14.01 7.05 -0.06
CA HIS A 31 12.97 7.52 0.84
C HIS A 31 13.28 7.28 2.32
N MET A 32 14.16 6.32 2.61
CA MET A 32 14.68 6.03 3.95
C MET A 32 15.96 6.84 4.26
N GLY A 33 16.46 7.64 3.31
CA GLY A 33 17.74 8.34 3.44
C GLY A 33 18.96 7.44 3.27
N LEU A 34 18.78 6.28 2.65
CA LEU A 34 19.80 5.25 2.43
C LEU A 34 20.23 5.21 0.97
N ASP A 35 21.46 4.78 0.71
CA ASP A 35 21.95 4.52 -0.64
C ASP A 35 21.77 3.03 -1.04
N GLU A 36 22.22 2.68 -2.24
CA GLU A 36 22.05 1.31 -2.79
C GLU A 36 22.91 0.25 -2.08
N GLU A 37 23.93 0.65 -1.30
CA GLU A 37 24.84 -0.23 -0.58
C GLU A 37 24.36 -0.54 0.85
N ALA A 38 23.21 0.02 1.25
CA ALA A 38 22.63 -0.20 2.57
C ALA A 38 22.41 -1.69 2.87
N THR A 39 22.76 -2.07 4.08
CA THR A 39 22.57 -3.42 4.59
C THR A 39 21.09 -3.71 4.89
N VAL A 40 20.77 -4.99 5.10
CA VAL A 40 19.43 -5.41 5.53
C VAL A 40 19.04 -4.76 6.86
N ASP A 41 19.97 -4.70 7.80
CA ASP A 41 19.70 -4.18 9.15
C ASP A 41 19.43 -2.67 9.12
N GLU A 42 20.19 -1.91 8.33
CA GLU A 42 19.96 -0.48 8.12
C GLU A 42 18.61 -0.23 7.46
N ALA A 43 18.31 -0.94 6.36
CA ALA A 43 17.04 -0.79 5.66
C ALA A 43 15.84 -1.18 6.55
N LEU A 44 15.98 -2.24 7.36
CA LEU A 44 14.94 -2.66 8.28
C LEU A 44 14.73 -1.64 9.40
N ALA A 45 15.81 -1.13 10.01
CA ALA A 45 15.72 -0.11 11.05
C ALA A 45 15.02 1.16 10.55
N SER A 46 15.44 1.69 9.39
CA SER A 46 14.80 2.88 8.82
C SER A 46 13.35 2.63 8.39
N LEU A 47 13.02 1.44 7.88
CA LEU A 47 11.64 1.09 7.56
C LEU A 47 10.77 0.97 8.83
N LEU A 48 11.32 0.49 9.95
CA LEU A 48 10.62 0.45 11.23
C LEU A 48 10.34 1.85 11.79
N GLU A 49 11.26 2.82 11.65
CA GLU A 49 11.01 4.22 12.03
C GLU A 49 9.86 4.85 11.21
N ILE A 50 9.77 4.50 9.93
CA ILE A 50 8.62 4.89 9.09
C ILE A 50 7.35 4.21 9.63
N TRP A 51 7.46 2.94 10.00
CA TRP A 51 6.33 2.15 10.50
C TRP A 51 5.76 2.67 11.82
N GLU A 52 6.61 3.16 12.72
CA GLU A 52 6.21 3.85 13.95
C GLU A 52 5.35 5.09 13.64
N LYS A 53 5.79 5.93 12.69
CA LYS A 53 5.01 7.11 12.25
C LYS A 53 3.68 6.74 11.62
N VAL A 54 3.62 5.61 10.90
CA VAL A 54 2.35 5.08 10.37
C VAL A 54 1.43 4.64 11.51
N ALA A 55 1.97 4.02 12.56
CA ALA A 55 1.20 3.58 13.73
C ALA A 55 0.67 4.75 14.57
N GLU A 56 1.39 5.86 14.62
CA GLU A 56 1.00 7.08 15.35
C GLU A 56 -0.08 7.91 14.64
N ASP A 57 -0.29 7.74 13.33
CA ASP A 57 -1.28 8.54 12.60
C ASP A 57 -2.72 8.05 12.90
N PRO A 58 -3.56 8.87 13.56
CA PRO A 58 -4.90 8.45 13.98
C PRO A 58 -5.87 8.22 12.81
N ARG A 59 -5.48 8.62 11.59
CA ARG A 59 -6.27 8.37 10.38
C ARG A 59 -6.01 6.97 9.84
N VAL A 60 -4.93 6.31 10.23
CA VAL A 60 -4.62 4.94 9.82
C VAL A 60 -5.58 3.99 10.53
N LYS A 61 -6.28 3.19 9.72
CA LYS A 61 -7.17 2.13 10.18
C LYS A 61 -6.43 0.80 10.23
N TYR A 62 -5.67 0.52 9.18
CA TYR A 62 -4.92 -0.72 9.04
C TYR A 62 -3.67 -0.49 8.18
N ALA A 63 -2.56 -1.14 8.52
CA ALA A 63 -1.40 -1.20 7.65
C ALA A 63 -0.68 -2.55 7.75
N THR A 64 -0.04 -2.97 6.66
CA THR A 64 0.82 -4.15 6.63
C THR A 64 1.92 -3.95 5.61
N GLY A 65 3.07 -4.57 5.82
CA GLY A 65 4.17 -4.48 4.88
C GLY A 65 5.30 -5.44 5.21
N GLN A 66 6.29 -5.43 4.33
CA GLN A 66 7.48 -6.24 4.45
C GLN A 66 8.66 -5.58 3.74
N LEU A 67 9.86 -5.90 4.21
CA LEU A 67 11.11 -5.62 3.50
C LEU A 67 11.35 -6.75 2.50
N GLU A 68 11.59 -6.39 1.25
CA GLU A 68 11.83 -7.32 0.14
C GLU A 68 13.14 -6.99 -0.58
N ARG A 69 13.77 -8.02 -1.16
CA ARG A 69 14.75 -7.85 -2.23
C ARG A 69 14.03 -7.97 -3.57
N GLY A 70 14.08 -6.90 -4.36
CA GLY A 70 13.53 -6.88 -5.71
C GLY A 70 14.45 -7.54 -6.72
N LYS A 71 14.01 -7.56 -7.99
CA LYS A 71 14.82 -8.01 -9.11
C LYS A 71 16.07 -7.13 -9.25
N GLY A 72 17.25 -7.72 -9.06
CA GLY A 72 18.52 -7.00 -8.98
C GLY A 72 19.08 -6.84 -7.56
N GLY A 73 18.45 -7.46 -6.55
CA GLY A 73 18.97 -7.54 -5.19
C GLY A 73 18.72 -6.32 -4.31
N ARG A 74 18.17 -5.24 -4.88
CA ARG A 74 17.86 -3.98 -4.19
C ARG A 74 16.77 -4.15 -3.14
N LEU A 75 17.03 -3.63 -1.96
CA LEU A 75 16.10 -3.62 -0.83
C LEU A 75 15.03 -2.56 -1.02
N HIS A 76 13.79 -2.88 -0.65
CA HIS A 76 12.68 -1.92 -0.61
C HIS A 76 11.58 -2.42 0.34
N GLY A 77 10.81 -1.48 0.90
CA GLY A 77 9.61 -1.79 1.67
C GLY A 77 8.40 -1.90 0.75
N GLN A 78 7.68 -3.02 0.78
CA GLN A 78 6.41 -3.20 0.08
C GLN A 78 5.27 -3.07 1.10
N CYS A 79 4.47 -2.01 0.98
CA CYS A 79 3.53 -1.59 2.02
C CYS A 79 2.10 -1.41 1.51
N TYR A 80 1.14 -1.69 2.38
CA TYR A 80 -0.28 -1.38 2.23
C TYR A 80 -0.75 -0.58 3.43
N VAL A 81 -1.52 0.48 3.18
CA VAL A 81 -2.13 1.31 4.21
C VAL A 81 -3.57 1.63 3.86
N GLU A 82 -4.44 1.57 4.87
CA GLU A 82 -5.83 1.94 4.82
C GLU A 82 -6.14 3.01 5.85
N PHE A 83 -6.93 4.00 5.45
CA PHE A 83 -7.30 5.17 6.23
C PHE A 83 -8.81 5.21 6.51
N ASN A 84 -9.16 5.80 7.65
CA ASN A 84 -10.54 6.08 8.05
C ASN A 84 -11.27 7.03 7.08
N THR A 85 -10.52 7.86 6.35
CA THR A 85 -11.04 8.81 5.36
C THR A 85 -10.31 8.71 4.03
N SER A 86 -10.94 9.20 2.96
CA SER A 86 -10.33 9.21 1.63
C SER A 86 -9.24 10.29 1.58
N LEU A 87 -8.00 9.90 1.32
CA LEU A 87 -6.85 10.81 1.19
C LEU A 87 -6.38 10.90 -0.25
N ARG A 88 -5.75 12.02 -0.62
CA ARG A 88 -5.00 12.18 -1.88
C ARG A 88 -3.61 11.57 -1.72
N ASN A 89 -2.98 11.21 -2.83
CA ASN A 89 -1.60 10.69 -2.83
C ASN A 89 -0.60 11.60 -2.08
N THR A 90 -0.70 12.92 -2.27
CA THR A 90 0.15 13.90 -1.58
C THR A 90 -0.05 13.94 -0.07
N GLN A 91 -1.23 13.55 0.43
CA GLN A 91 -1.49 13.43 1.86
C GLN A 91 -0.95 12.09 2.39
N VAL A 92 -1.09 11.01 1.62
CA VAL A 92 -0.56 9.68 1.95
C VAL A 92 0.97 9.73 2.08
N ARG A 93 1.66 10.43 1.17
CA ARG A 93 3.13 10.58 1.20
C ARG A 93 3.67 11.26 2.47
N LYS A 94 2.82 11.98 3.23
CA LYS A 94 3.20 12.56 4.53
C LYS A 94 3.23 11.52 5.65
N VAL A 95 2.56 10.39 5.45
CA VAL A 95 2.46 9.28 6.42
C VAL A 95 3.39 8.15 5.99
N LEU A 96 3.34 7.78 4.71
CA LEU A 96 4.15 6.73 4.12
C LEU A 96 4.95 7.32 2.94
N PRO A 97 6.25 7.64 3.11
CA PRO A 97 7.09 8.22 2.07
C PRO A 97 7.40 7.14 1.02
N SER A 98 6.44 6.91 0.13
CA SER A 98 6.47 5.83 -0.86
C SER A 98 6.06 6.35 -2.23
N LEU A 99 6.42 5.57 -3.25
CA LEU A 99 5.71 5.56 -4.52
C LEU A 99 4.35 4.89 -4.30
N ALA A 100 3.46 5.58 -3.58
CA ALA A 100 2.11 5.10 -3.32
C ALA A 100 1.32 5.12 -4.63
N THR A 101 0.83 3.96 -5.04
CA THR A 101 -0.06 3.81 -6.19
C THR A 101 -1.38 3.23 -5.69
N HIS A 102 -2.48 3.87 -6.09
CA HIS A 102 -3.78 3.21 -5.94
C HIS A 102 -3.87 2.12 -7.01
N MET A 103 -3.80 0.87 -6.57
CA MET A 103 -4.04 -0.29 -7.42
C MET A 103 -5.54 -0.42 -7.72
N ARG A 104 -5.91 -0.72 -8.97
CA ARG A 104 -7.32 -0.96 -9.37
C ARG A 104 -7.85 -2.34 -8.90
N THR A 105 -7.23 -2.94 -7.90
CA THR A 105 -7.58 -4.27 -7.36
C THR A 105 -8.24 -4.13 -5.98
N THR A 106 -8.75 -5.25 -5.45
CA THR A 106 -9.46 -5.28 -4.16
C THR A 106 -8.52 -5.00 -2.98
N ARG A 107 -9.06 -4.55 -1.84
CA ARG A 107 -8.29 -4.34 -0.61
C ARG A 107 -7.62 -5.65 -0.19
N THR A 108 -8.35 -6.76 -0.31
CA THR A 108 -7.86 -8.10 0.01
C THR A 108 -6.66 -8.49 -0.85
N ASN A 109 -6.73 -8.28 -2.16
CA ASN A 109 -5.61 -8.59 -3.05
C ASN A 109 -4.39 -7.72 -2.73
N CYS A 110 -4.59 -6.44 -2.46
CA CYS A 110 -3.51 -5.54 -2.06
C CYS A 110 -2.83 -6.00 -0.76
N ARG A 111 -3.62 -6.30 0.26
CA ARG A 111 -3.11 -6.83 1.54
C ARG A 111 -2.34 -8.14 1.36
N THR A 112 -2.90 -9.07 0.60
CA THR A 112 -2.27 -10.38 0.35
C THR A 112 -0.95 -10.21 -0.38
N TYR A 113 -0.86 -9.28 -1.33
CA TYR A 113 0.38 -8.96 -2.02
C TYR A 113 1.47 -8.48 -1.07
N CYS A 114 1.17 -7.53 -0.18
CA CYS A 114 2.13 -7.03 0.83
C CYS A 114 2.46 -8.01 1.96
N ARG A 115 1.83 -9.19 1.97
CA ARG A 115 2.10 -10.27 2.92
C ARG A 115 2.62 -11.53 2.24
N LYS A 116 2.84 -11.47 0.92
CA LYS A 116 3.17 -12.64 0.12
C LYS A 116 4.49 -13.22 0.62
N ALA A 117 4.51 -14.54 0.80
CA ALA A 117 5.76 -15.25 1.02
C ALA A 117 6.65 -15.13 -0.22
N SER A 118 7.97 -15.26 -0.04
CA SER A 118 8.97 -15.16 -1.09
C SER A 118 8.53 -15.94 -2.35
N ASP A 119 8.68 -15.31 -3.52
CA ASP A 119 8.48 -15.94 -4.82
C ASP A 119 9.72 -15.77 -5.70
N ASP A 120 9.71 -16.32 -6.92
CA ASP A 120 10.86 -16.23 -7.85
C ASP A 120 11.22 -14.80 -8.27
N LYS A 121 10.38 -13.79 -7.98
CA LYS A 121 10.56 -12.40 -8.41
C LYS A 121 10.91 -11.45 -7.26
N SER A 122 10.55 -11.77 -6.03
CA SER A 122 11.02 -11.08 -4.83
C SER A 122 11.23 -12.01 -3.65
N GLU A 123 12.32 -11.77 -2.93
CA GLU A 123 12.62 -12.48 -1.70
C GLU A 123 12.19 -11.63 -0.51
N ARG A 124 11.25 -12.14 0.29
CA ARG A 124 10.87 -11.49 1.55
C ARG A 124 12.01 -11.64 2.55
N VAL A 125 12.55 -10.51 2.99
CA VAL A 125 13.63 -10.43 3.98
C VAL A 125 13.08 -10.37 5.39
N ALA A 126 12.13 -9.47 5.64
CA ALA A 126 11.53 -9.29 6.96
C ALA A 126 10.06 -8.86 6.83
N ARG A 127 9.22 -9.30 7.77
CA ARG A 127 7.81 -8.88 7.83
C ARG A 127 7.65 -7.78 8.87
N LEU A 128 6.90 -6.74 8.54
CA LEU A 128 6.51 -5.70 9.51
C LEU A 128 5.29 -6.16 10.30
N VAL A 129 5.17 -5.66 11.54
CA VAL A 129 4.00 -5.91 12.39
C VAL A 129 2.77 -5.27 11.75
N ASP A 130 1.64 -5.98 11.70
CA ASP A 130 0.40 -5.40 11.19
C ASP A 130 -0.10 -4.31 12.17
N ILE A 131 -0.50 -3.15 11.65
CA ILE A 131 -1.11 -2.07 12.45
C ILE A 131 -2.62 -2.17 12.31
N GLY A 132 -3.34 -2.06 13.43
CA GLY A 132 -4.80 -2.13 13.48
C GLY A 132 -5.38 -3.51 13.17
N GLU A 133 -6.71 -3.58 13.07
CA GLU A 133 -7.43 -4.83 12.79
C GLU A 133 -7.89 -4.90 11.33
N TRP A 134 -7.64 -6.05 10.69
CA TRP A 134 -8.11 -6.27 9.33
C TRP A 134 -9.61 -6.56 9.31
N GLU A 135 -10.37 -5.64 8.72
CA GLU A 135 -11.77 -5.87 8.40
C GLU A 135 -11.93 -6.35 6.95
N PRO A 136 -12.40 -7.59 6.72
CA PRO A 136 -12.63 -8.09 5.37
C PRO A 136 -13.66 -7.22 4.63
N GLU A 137 -13.57 -7.21 3.30
CA GLU A 137 -14.58 -6.57 2.47
C GLU A 137 -15.95 -7.20 2.76
N ARG A 138 -16.98 -6.36 2.93
CA ARG A 138 -18.35 -6.87 3.08
C ARG A 138 -18.69 -7.66 1.83
N SER A 139 -19.08 -8.92 1.99
CA SER A 139 -19.55 -9.78 0.92
C SER A 139 -20.70 -9.10 0.15
N SER A 140 -20.73 -9.31 -1.17
CA SER A 140 -21.68 -8.73 -2.11
C SER A 140 -23.12 -8.67 -1.60
N GLY A 141 -23.72 -7.48 -1.64
CA GLY A 141 -25.10 -7.18 -1.25
C GLY A 141 -25.38 -5.68 -1.37
N ILE A 142 -26.56 -5.24 -0.89
CA ILE A 142 -26.94 -3.80 -0.80
C ILE A 142 -25.86 -2.97 -0.08
N ASP A 143 -25.05 -3.59 0.77
CA ASP A 143 -23.96 -2.96 1.51
C ASP A 143 -22.80 -2.42 0.64
N GLN A 144 -22.62 -2.90 -0.59
CA GLN A 144 -21.62 -2.36 -1.52
C GLN A 144 -22.15 -1.19 -2.36
N LEU A 145 -23.47 -1.00 -2.38
CA LEU A 145 -24.08 0.11 -3.09
C LEU A 145 -23.68 1.42 -2.39
N GLY A 146 -23.32 2.44 -3.17
CA GLY A 146 -23.12 3.78 -2.62
C GLY A 146 -24.40 4.27 -1.92
N PRO A 147 -24.34 5.27 -1.02
CA PRO A 147 -25.52 5.75 -0.29
C PRO A 147 -26.74 6.02 -1.18
N LYS A 148 -26.50 6.58 -2.39
CA LYS A 148 -27.54 6.81 -3.40
C LYS A 148 -28.15 5.53 -3.97
N GLN A 149 -27.32 4.54 -4.27
CA GLN A 149 -27.75 3.26 -4.82
C GLN A 149 -28.48 2.41 -3.77
N ARG A 150 -28.12 2.52 -2.49
CA ARG A 150 -28.88 1.89 -1.39
C ARG A 150 -30.28 2.47 -1.27
N CYS A 151 -30.41 3.79 -1.37
CA CYS A 151 -31.70 4.48 -1.32
C CYS A 151 -32.64 4.00 -2.44
N LEU A 152 -32.10 3.79 -3.65
CA LEU A 152 -32.87 3.28 -4.79
C LEU A 152 -33.32 1.82 -4.64
N HIS A 153 -32.64 1.01 -3.81
CA HIS A 153 -32.99 -0.38 -3.57
C HIS A 153 -33.97 -0.59 -2.40
N MET A 154 -34.27 0.47 -1.62
CA MET A 154 -35.23 0.46 -0.52
C MET A 154 -36.62 1.01 -0.92
N LEU A 155 -36.81 1.33 -2.21
CA LEU A 155 -38.10 1.66 -2.84
C LEU A 155 -38.64 0.43 -3.57
#